data_AF-A0A5S3PTU4-F1
#
_entry.id   AF-A0A5S3PTU4-F1
#
_cell.length_a   1.000
_cell.length_b   1.000
_cell.length_c   1.000
_cell.angle_alpha   90.00
_cell.angle_beta   90.00
_cell.angle_gamma   90.00
#
_symmetry.space_group_name_H-M   'P 1'
#
loop_
_entity.id
_entity.type
_entity.pdbx_description
1 polymer ?
#
loop_
_entity_poly.entity_id
_entity_poly.type
_entity_poly.pdbx_seq_one_letter_code
_entity_poly.pdbx_strand_id
1 'polypeptide(L)'
;MSCKEQKETAESENTNESEITLGPKVTFTDDTINEKVEVRIDGQHFTSYVYDGETPKPILYPIVTKSGKTVTRGFPFAPRAHERTDHPHHAGLWLNYGDVNGLDFWNNSYAIPEEEKAKYGTIYHQEITGMDEKEGKLTIKATWRSPDDIDLLEETTQFIFSEKGNTRAIDRTTTLKALQGVSLKDNKEGMLGMRMTRELELPSDKPAEYTDAEGNVTEVKVLNNKGVNGDYLGSEGLTGGDVWGTRNKWVKLEGNMDSETVSVTIIDNEENVGYPTYWHARGYGLFAANPLGQSVFSDGKETLDFKLNQGESTTFKYRILIHSGSNLSKEEIDQSFNDFNQVVAPQMTTIFDGDDLDYWEVPENNVWWAMNEGTLWAKSDPDKKGSILWTKKNYRDFVVQMDFKFGEGTVDSGIFMRGDDEKNAQIQIGESGSLKRDMTASPYVPKQGYPVEAEGVKELLKINDWNTIKAMTIGNTYKAWLNGSEVMNYTLEGANLEGPIGIQLHPNREMSIQFKDISVAEL
;
A
#
# COMPACT_ATOMS: atom_id res chain seq x y z
N MET A 1 69.34 -1.39 48.54
CA MET A 1 68.66 -0.56 47.52
C MET A 1 67.87 -1.53 46.65
N SER A 2 66.72 -2.02 47.12
CA SER A 2 65.37 -1.52 46.82
C SER A 2 65.08 -1.37 45.33
N CYS A 3 64.39 -2.36 44.76
CA CYS A 3 63.33 -2.15 43.78
C CYS A 3 62.27 -3.23 44.02
N LYS A 4 61.08 -2.80 44.43
CA LYS A 4 59.85 -3.60 44.52
C LYS A 4 59.15 -3.54 43.17
N GLU A 5 58.64 -4.68 42.72
CA GLU A 5 57.68 -4.78 41.62
C GLU A 5 56.36 -4.10 41.98
N GLN A 6 55.83 -3.31 41.06
CA GLN A 6 54.40 -2.95 41.00
C GLN A 6 53.86 -3.40 39.65
N LYS A 7 52.86 -4.27 39.69
CA LYS A 7 51.98 -4.60 38.58
C LYS A 7 51.00 -3.45 38.38
N GLU A 8 51.01 -2.82 37.22
CA GLU A 8 49.88 -2.06 36.70
C GLU A 8 49.11 -2.96 35.73
N THR A 9 47.86 -3.25 36.09
CA THR A 9 46.84 -3.78 35.19
C THR A 9 46.28 -2.62 34.38
N ALA A 10 46.56 -2.61 33.07
CA ALA A 10 45.83 -1.79 32.12
C ALA A 10 44.57 -2.55 31.70
N GLU A 11 43.42 -2.10 32.18
CA GLU A 11 42.11 -2.43 31.60
C GLU A 11 42.03 -1.76 30.23
N SER A 12 42.04 -2.55 29.16
CA SER A 12 41.63 -2.06 27.84
C SER A 12 40.11 -2.03 27.81
N GLU A 13 39.52 -0.84 27.91
CA GLU A 13 38.12 -0.61 27.59
C GLU A 13 37.90 -0.99 26.13
N ASN A 14 37.26 -2.14 25.93
CA ASN A 14 36.81 -2.60 24.63
C ASN A 14 35.44 -1.96 24.38
N THR A 15 35.44 -0.71 23.91
CA THR A 15 34.21 -0.07 23.41
C THR A 15 33.82 -0.74 22.11
N ASN A 16 32.96 -1.77 22.21
CA ASN A 16 32.14 -2.23 21.10
C ASN A 16 31.20 -1.07 20.71
N GLU A 17 31.69 -0.13 19.92
CA GLU A 17 30.82 0.69 19.09
C GLU A 17 30.22 -0.27 18.06
N SER A 18 29.01 -0.74 18.33
CA SER A 18 28.17 -1.32 17.30
C SER A 18 28.04 -0.29 16.18
N GLU A 19 28.69 -0.52 15.04
CA GLU A 19 28.42 0.23 13.82
C GLU A 19 26.92 0.17 13.58
N ILE A 20 26.24 1.29 13.84
CA ILE A 20 24.87 1.50 13.42
C ILE A 20 24.95 1.48 11.90
N THR A 21 24.65 0.34 11.30
CA THR A 21 24.48 0.24 9.85
C THR A 21 23.22 1.01 9.53
N LEU A 22 23.38 2.29 9.20
CA LEU A 22 22.30 3.11 8.68
C LEU A 22 21.75 2.41 7.45
N GLY A 23 20.43 2.24 7.39
CA GLY A 23 19.77 1.73 6.20
C GLY A 23 20.10 2.59 4.97
N PRO A 24 19.87 2.07 3.75
CA PRO A 24 20.21 2.79 2.52
C PRO A 24 19.53 4.15 2.48
N LYS A 25 20.30 5.19 2.14
CA LYS A 25 19.81 6.56 2.11
C LYS A 25 19.23 6.89 0.74
N VAL A 26 17.94 7.14 0.68
CA VAL A 26 17.27 7.67 -0.52
C VAL A 26 17.39 9.19 -0.52
N THR A 27 17.67 9.77 -1.69
CA THR A 27 17.68 11.23 -1.89
C THR A 27 16.98 11.59 -3.18
N PHE A 28 16.36 12.77 -3.19
CA PHE A 28 15.64 13.32 -4.34
C PHE A 28 16.31 14.61 -4.82
N THR A 29 16.41 14.79 -6.13
CA THR A 29 16.83 16.07 -6.72
C THR A 29 15.81 16.49 -7.75
N ASP A 30 15.07 17.56 -7.46
CA ASP A 30 14.09 18.15 -8.36
C ASP A 30 14.79 19.02 -9.40
N ASP A 31 14.86 18.52 -10.63
CA ASP A 31 15.42 19.18 -11.80
C ASP A 31 14.28 19.76 -12.63
N THR A 32 13.77 20.89 -12.16
CA THR A 32 12.66 21.64 -12.80
C THR A 32 12.98 22.14 -14.20
N ILE A 33 14.26 22.22 -14.58
CA ILE A 33 14.67 22.64 -15.93
C ILE A 33 14.42 21.54 -16.94
N ASN A 34 14.75 20.30 -16.56
CA ASN A 34 14.55 19.12 -17.40
C ASN A 34 13.29 18.33 -17.01
N GLU A 35 12.41 18.94 -16.22
CA GLU A 35 11.11 18.40 -15.79
C GLU A 35 11.22 16.94 -15.31
N LYS A 36 12.12 16.72 -14.34
CA LYS A 36 12.33 15.40 -13.73
C LYS A 36 12.76 15.48 -12.27
N VAL A 37 12.50 14.41 -11.52
CA VAL A 37 13.07 14.18 -10.18
C VAL A 37 14.05 13.02 -10.24
N GLU A 38 15.33 13.29 -9.99
CA GLU A 38 16.35 12.24 -9.86
C GLU A 38 16.21 11.53 -8.50
N VAL A 39 16.22 10.20 -8.52
CA VAL A 39 16.21 9.34 -7.34
C VAL A 39 17.56 8.65 -7.23
N ARG A 40 18.23 8.85 -6.09
CA ARG A 40 19.49 8.17 -5.75
C ARG A 40 19.36 7.36 -4.48
N ILE A 41 20.04 6.22 -4.45
CA ILE A 41 20.21 5.37 -3.26
C ILE A 41 21.70 5.30 -2.95
N ASP A 42 22.09 5.69 -1.73
CA ASP A 42 23.49 5.81 -1.29
C ASP A 42 24.36 6.64 -2.27
N GLY A 43 23.76 7.71 -2.80
CA GLY A 43 24.41 8.63 -3.75
C GLY A 43 24.55 8.09 -5.17
N GLN A 44 24.15 6.83 -5.44
CA GLN A 44 24.14 6.26 -6.78
C GLN A 44 22.80 6.47 -7.46
N HIS A 45 22.82 6.78 -8.77
CA HIS A 45 21.61 6.89 -9.57
C HIS A 45 20.83 5.57 -9.54
N PHE A 46 19.52 5.66 -9.27
CA PHE A 46 18.59 4.54 -9.37
C PHE A 46 17.63 4.74 -10.54
N THR A 47 16.91 5.86 -10.55
CA THR A 47 15.98 6.22 -11.63
C THR A 47 15.68 7.72 -11.61
N SER A 48 14.90 8.20 -12.57
CA SER A 48 14.26 9.52 -12.51
C SER A 48 12.77 9.42 -12.81
N TYR A 49 11.95 10.16 -12.06
CA TYR A 49 10.57 10.44 -12.45
C TYR A 49 10.60 11.56 -13.48
N VAL A 50 10.27 11.25 -14.74
CA VAL A 50 10.32 12.17 -15.88
C VAL A 50 8.89 12.60 -16.23
N TYR A 51 8.68 13.91 -16.35
CA TYR A 51 7.39 14.54 -16.61
C TYR A 51 7.48 15.67 -17.66
N ASP A 52 8.46 15.56 -18.56
CA ASP A 52 8.85 16.53 -19.60
C ASP A 52 7.80 16.85 -20.69
N GLY A 53 6.67 16.14 -20.71
CA GLY A 53 5.66 16.25 -21.75
C GLY A 53 6.06 15.73 -23.13
N GLU A 54 7.31 15.27 -23.33
CA GLU A 54 7.73 14.56 -24.56
C GLU A 54 7.08 13.18 -24.62
N THR A 55 6.91 12.57 -23.44
CA THR A 55 6.06 11.40 -23.26
C THR A 55 4.61 11.83 -22.99
N PRO A 56 3.60 11.17 -23.58
CA PRO A 56 2.20 11.47 -23.28
C PRO A 56 1.75 10.91 -21.92
N LYS A 57 2.70 10.62 -21.03
CA LYS A 57 2.52 10.11 -19.67
C LYS A 57 3.83 10.18 -18.90
N PRO A 58 3.84 10.49 -17.60
CA PRO A 58 5.05 10.41 -16.79
C PRO A 58 5.61 8.99 -16.70
N ILE A 59 6.93 8.87 -16.62
CA ILE A 59 7.64 7.58 -16.57
C ILE A 59 8.72 7.58 -15.50
N LEU A 60 9.15 6.38 -15.07
CA LEU A 60 10.43 6.20 -14.41
C LEU A 60 11.48 5.74 -15.42
N TYR A 61 12.54 6.53 -15.63
CA TYR A 61 13.57 6.25 -16.62
C TYR A 61 14.91 6.99 -16.35
N PRO A 62 16.06 6.38 -16.67
CA PRO A 62 16.28 4.94 -16.82
C PRO A 62 16.22 4.24 -15.46
N ILE A 63 15.89 2.95 -15.39
CA ILE A 63 15.98 2.19 -14.13
C ILE A 63 17.28 1.38 -14.11
N VAL A 64 18.03 1.47 -13.01
CA VAL A 64 19.39 0.93 -12.89
C VAL A 64 19.53 0.02 -11.65
N THR A 65 20.17 -1.14 -11.82
CA THR A 65 20.51 -2.05 -10.71
C THR A 65 21.50 -1.43 -9.73
N LYS A 66 21.69 -2.05 -8.56
CA LYS A 66 22.76 -1.68 -7.62
C LYS A 66 24.17 -1.76 -8.23
N SER A 67 24.40 -2.70 -9.13
CA SER A 67 25.67 -2.85 -9.86
C SER A 67 25.86 -1.87 -11.03
N GLY A 68 24.86 -1.05 -11.35
CA GLY A 68 24.94 -0.06 -12.42
C GLY A 68 24.43 -0.55 -13.80
N LYS A 69 23.80 -1.73 -13.89
CA LYS A 69 23.19 -2.21 -15.14
C LYS A 69 21.85 -1.52 -15.38
N THR A 70 21.64 -1.00 -16.59
CA THR A 70 20.36 -0.36 -16.97
C THR A 70 19.38 -1.41 -17.46
N VAL A 71 18.23 -1.57 -16.80
CA VAL A 71 17.24 -2.62 -17.13
C VAL A 71 16.15 -2.15 -18.10
N THR A 72 15.94 -0.83 -18.24
CA THR A 72 14.97 -0.26 -19.19
C THR A 72 15.61 0.01 -20.55
N ARG A 73 14.88 -0.24 -21.66
CA ARG A 73 15.30 0.07 -23.03
C ARG A 73 15.64 1.56 -23.21
N GLY A 74 16.66 1.87 -24.01
CA GLY A 74 17.12 3.23 -24.28
C GLY A 74 16.22 4.03 -25.23
N PHE A 75 15.69 3.39 -26.27
CA PHE A 75 14.78 4.06 -27.22
C PHE A 75 13.44 4.46 -26.56
N PRO A 76 12.90 5.68 -26.81
CA PRO A 76 13.41 6.67 -27.78
C PRO A 76 14.43 7.68 -27.24
N PHE A 77 14.61 7.82 -25.92
CA PHE A 77 15.36 8.93 -25.31
C PHE A 77 16.89 8.82 -25.41
N ALA A 78 17.42 7.62 -25.24
CA ALA A 78 18.84 7.33 -25.32
C ALA A 78 19.06 6.04 -26.11
N PRO A 79 18.81 6.02 -27.44
CA PRO A 79 18.92 4.83 -28.26
C PRO A 79 20.30 4.17 -28.12
N ARG A 80 20.32 2.85 -27.89
CA ARG A 80 21.54 2.06 -27.83
C ARG A 80 21.64 1.13 -29.03
N ALA A 81 22.86 0.81 -29.42
CA ALA A 81 23.13 -0.11 -30.52
C ALA A 81 22.41 -1.45 -30.29
N HIS A 82 21.80 -1.98 -31.35
CA HIS A 82 21.09 -3.28 -31.36
C HIS A 82 19.81 -3.35 -30.53
N GLU A 83 19.33 -2.23 -29.97
CA GLU A 83 17.98 -2.16 -29.41
C GLU A 83 16.92 -1.96 -30.49
N ARG A 84 15.70 -2.42 -30.20
CA ARG A 84 14.55 -2.22 -31.08
C ARG A 84 14.05 -0.78 -31.01
N THR A 85 13.64 -0.24 -32.15
CA THR A 85 13.04 1.10 -32.28
C THR A 85 11.52 1.05 -32.49
N ASP A 86 10.91 -0.10 -32.21
CA ASP A 86 9.48 -0.33 -32.30
C ASP A 86 8.74 0.25 -31.08
N HIS A 87 7.44 0.50 -31.24
CA HIS A 87 6.55 0.93 -30.15
C HIS A 87 7.16 2.09 -29.33
N PRO A 88 7.32 3.30 -29.90
CA PRO A 88 7.93 4.44 -29.20
C PRO A 88 7.20 4.87 -27.92
N HIS A 89 5.93 4.48 -27.76
CA HIS A 89 5.15 4.69 -26.54
C HIS A 89 5.57 3.78 -25.36
N HIS A 90 6.33 2.70 -25.60
CA HIS A 90 6.89 1.83 -24.56
C HIS A 90 8.24 2.38 -24.11
N ALA A 91 8.24 3.20 -23.06
CA ALA A 91 9.47 3.79 -22.53
C ALA A 91 9.47 3.82 -21.00
N GLY A 92 10.58 3.38 -20.39
CA GLY A 92 10.73 3.30 -18.95
C GLY A 92 9.74 2.33 -18.28
N LEU A 93 9.33 2.69 -17.06
CA LEU A 93 8.20 2.11 -16.32
C LEU A 93 7.08 3.16 -16.25
N TRP A 94 5.85 2.77 -16.61
CA TRP A 94 4.69 3.67 -16.67
C TRP A 94 3.42 2.98 -16.15
N LEU A 95 2.37 3.77 -15.94
CA LEU A 95 1.01 3.28 -15.72
C LEU A 95 0.06 4.06 -16.63
N ASN A 96 -0.73 3.34 -17.41
CA ASN A 96 -1.78 3.89 -18.27
C ASN A 96 -2.74 2.75 -18.68
N TYR A 97 -3.70 3.02 -19.57
CA TYR A 97 -4.66 2.01 -20.01
C TYR A 97 -5.09 2.20 -21.47
N GLY A 98 -5.40 1.10 -22.15
CA GLY A 98 -5.70 1.11 -23.59
C GLY A 98 -7.11 1.58 -23.98
N ASP A 99 -8.07 1.57 -23.06
CA ASP A 99 -9.43 2.06 -23.32
C ASP A 99 -10.04 2.74 -22.09
N VAL A 100 -10.01 4.07 -22.07
CA VAL A 100 -10.70 4.90 -21.07
C VAL A 100 -11.77 5.71 -21.78
N ASN A 101 -13.04 5.36 -21.58
CA ASN A 101 -14.17 5.97 -22.29
C ASN A 101 -14.02 5.93 -23.84
N GLY A 102 -13.39 4.90 -24.39
CA GLY A 102 -13.12 4.75 -25.82
C GLY A 102 -11.86 5.45 -26.32
N LEU A 103 -11.09 6.09 -25.44
CA LEU A 103 -9.80 6.71 -25.76
C LEU A 103 -8.63 5.81 -25.37
N ASP A 104 -7.62 5.78 -26.24
CA ASP A 104 -6.41 5.00 -26.02
C ASP A 104 -5.32 5.85 -25.35
N PHE A 105 -4.94 5.52 -24.11
CA PHE A 105 -3.81 6.15 -23.42
C PHE A 105 -2.53 5.31 -23.53
N TRP A 106 -2.63 4.08 -24.04
CA TRP A 106 -1.53 3.12 -24.12
C TRP A 106 -0.62 3.39 -25.32
N ASN A 107 -1.18 3.43 -26.52
CA ASN A 107 -0.41 3.54 -27.76
C ASN A 107 -0.01 4.98 -28.11
N ASN A 108 -0.39 5.97 -27.27
CA ASN A 108 -0.09 7.37 -27.51
C ASN A 108 1.44 7.63 -27.62
N SER A 109 1.89 8.24 -28.72
CA SER A 109 3.29 8.63 -28.98
C SER A 109 3.41 9.65 -30.12
N TYR A 110 4.62 10.19 -30.28
CA TYR A 110 4.98 11.06 -31.41
C TYR A 110 4.80 10.43 -32.80
N ALA A 111 4.68 9.09 -32.88
CA ALA A 111 4.54 8.36 -34.15
C ALA A 111 3.08 8.30 -34.66
N ILE A 112 2.12 8.80 -33.88
CA ILE A 112 0.71 8.79 -34.27
C ILE A 112 0.46 9.83 -35.37
N PRO A 113 -0.21 9.47 -36.48
CA PRO A 113 -0.65 10.41 -37.49
C PRO A 113 -1.58 11.49 -36.91
N GLU A 114 -1.47 12.72 -37.38
CA GLU A 114 -2.24 13.85 -36.85
C GLU A 114 -3.75 13.60 -36.86
N GLU A 115 -4.26 12.97 -37.92
CA GLU A 115 -5.68 12.61 -38.10
C GLU A 115 -6.20 11.57 -37.09
N GLU A 116 -5.29 10.82 -36.44
CA GLU A 116 -5.63 9.79 -35.47
C GLU A 116 -5.57 10.31 -34.03
N LYS A 117 -4.93 11.47 -33.77
CA LYS A 117 -4.71 12.01 -32.41
C LYS A 117 -5.99 12.18 -31.59
N ALA A 118 -7.12 12.46 -32.24
CA ALA A 118 -8.42 12.59 -31.57
C ALA A 118 -8.91 11.30 -30.87
N LYS A 119 -8.27 10.15 -31.11
CA LYS A 119 -8.60 8.87 -30.46
C LYS A 119 -7.77 8.61 -29.20
N TYR A 120 -6.81 9.47 -28.88
CA TYR A 120 -5.82 9.21 -27.82
C TYR A 120 -5.95 10.21 -26.68
N GLY A 121 -5.84 9.69 -25.46
CA GLY A 121 -5.73 10.51 -24.27
C GLY A 121 -4.28 10.70 -23.83
N THR A 122 -4.04 11.70 -23.00
CA THR A 122 -2.72 12.05 -22.45
C THR A 122 -2.79 12.17 -20.94
N ILE A 123 -1.76 11.67 -20.25
CA ILE A 123 -1.62 11.82 -18.79
C ILE A 123 -0.64 12.98 -18.55
N TYR A 124 -1.15 14.07 -17.99
CA TYR A 124 -0.38 15.27 -17.70
C TYR A 124 0.02 15.31 -16.23
N HIS A 125 1.32 15.36 -15.93
CA HIS A 125 1.80 15.72 -14.60
C HIS A 125 1.19 17.07 -14.17
N GLN A 126 0.76 17.17 -12.92
CA GLN A 126 0.21 18.39 -12.34
C GLN A 126 1.13 18.99 -11.29
N GLU A 127 1.53 18.16 -10.31
CA GLU A 127 2.33 18.64 -9.17
C GLU A 127 3.12 17.51 -8.51
N ILE A 128 4.27 17.86 -7.95
CA ILE A 128 4.97 17.07 -6.93
C ILE A 128 4.44 17.55 -5.57
N THR A 129 3.70 16.70 -4.86
CA THR A 129 3.07 17.06 -3.58
C THR A 129 3.92 16.71 -2.36
N GLY A 130 4.97 15.91 -2.52
CA GLY A 130 5.87 15.57 -1.42
C GLY A 130 7.08 14.75 -1.83
N MET A 131 8.20 15.02 -1.17
CA MET A 131 9.43 14.24 -1.22
C MET A 131 9.91 14.03 0.22
N ASP A 132 9.92 12.78 0.67
CA ASP A 132 10.37 12.40 2.00
C ASP A 132 11.57 11.44 1.86
N GLU A 133 12.77 11.96 2.05
CA GLU A 133 14.01 11.18 1.98
C GLU A 133 14.10 10.10 3.06
N LYS A 134 13.46 10.30 4.23
CA LYS A 134 13.50 9.35 5.34
C LYS A 134 12.69 8.10 5.00
N GLU A 135 11.55 8.28 4.34
CA GLU A 135 10.70 7.19 3.87
C GLU A 135 11.05 6.72 2.45
N GLY A 136 11.96 7.42 1.76
CA GLY A 136 12.23 7.20 0.34
C GLY A 136 10.99 7.43 -0.53
N LYS A 137 10.11 8.35 -0.13
CA LYS A 137 8.77 8.53 -0.71
C LYS A 137 8.67 9.75 -1.60
N LEU A 138 8.21 9.58 -2.84
CA LEU A 138 7.83 10.63 -3.78
C LEU A 138 6.32 10.58 -4.02
N THR A 139 5.62 11.70 -3.87
CA THR A 139 4.19 11.81 -4.14
C THR A 139 3.93 12.83 -5.23
N ILE A 140 3.13 12.46 -6.23
CA ILE A 140 2.76 13.30 -7.38
C ILE A 140 1.25 13.28 -7.60
N LYS A 141 0.76 14.27 -8.34
CA LYS A 141 -0.53 14.22 -9.03
C LYS A 141 -0.37 14.32 -10.53
N ALA A 142 -1.28 13.68 -11.24
CA ALA A 142 -1.44 13.78 -12.68
C ALA A 142 -2.92 13.81 -13.07
N THR A 143 -3.21 14.16 -14.31
CA THR A 143 -4.57 14.20 -14.85
C THR A 143 -4.64 13.47 -16.18
N TRP A 144 -5.61 12.57 -16.30
CA TRP A 144 -5.89 11.85 -17.54
C TRP A 144 -6.91 12.66 -18.34
N ARG A 145 -6.46 13.22 -19.46
CA ARG A 145 -7.21 14.19 -20.24
C ARG A 145 -7.45 13.67 -21.66
N SER A 146 -8.67 13.90 -22.13
CA SER A 146 -9.08 13.65 -23.52
C SER A 146 -8.48 14.69 -24.48
N PRO A 147 -8.45 14.43 -25.80
CA PRO A 147 -7.92 15.39 -26.76
C PRO A 147 -8.78 16.66 -26.91
N ASP A 148 -10.02 16.67 -26.39
CA ASP A 148 -10.91 17.82 -26.33
C ASP A 148 -10.79 18.62 -25.01
N ASP A 149 -9.68 18.45 -24.28
CA ASP A 149 -9.38 19.10 -23.00
C ASP A 149 -10.35 18.78 -21.85
N ILE A 150 -11.06 17.64 -21.95
CA ILE A 150 -11.93 17.15 -20.87
C ILE A 150 -11.12 16.21 -19.97
N ASP A 151 -11.06 16.54 -18.68
CA ASP A 151 -10.46 15.70 -17.64
C ASP A 151 -11.36 14.51 -17.28
N LEU A 152 -10.78 13.31 -17.32
CA LEU A 152 -11.49 12.05 -17.06
C LEU A 152 -11.17 11.53 -15.66
N LEU A 153 -9.88 11.50 -15.30
CA LEU A 153 -9.38 10.97 -14.03
C LEU A 153 -8.37 11.94 -13.42
N GLU A 154 -8.45 12.09 -12.10
CA GLU A 154 -7.37 12.63 -11.28
C GLU A 154 -6.55 11.45 -10.73
N GLU A 155 -5.23 11.49 -10.94
CA GLU A 155 -4.27 10.50 -10.45
C GLU A 155 -3.50 11.09 -9.26
N THR A 156 -3.43 10.35 -8.16
CA THR A 156 -2.46 10.58 -7.08
C THR A 156 -1.58 9.35 -6.95
N THR A 157 -0.26 9.53 -7.06
CA THR A 157 0.69 8.42 -7.02
C THR A 157 1.73 8.63 -5.93
N GLN A 158 1.94 7.58 -5.14
CA GLN A 158 3.06 7.47 -4.22
C GLN A 158 4.03 6.42 -4.75
N PHE A 159 5.31 6.79 -4.83
CA PHE A 159 6.42 5.88 -5.04
C PHE A 159 7.21 5.76 -3.74
N ILE A 160 7.53 4.54 -3.32
CA ILE A 160 8.50 4.28 -2.26
C ILE A 160 9.68 3.56 -2.88
N PHE A 161 10.86 4.17 -2.75
CA PHE A 161 12.12 3.62 -3.23
C PHE A 161 12.88 3.03 -2.05
N SER A 162 13.39 1.81 -2.20
CA SER A 162 14.15 1.15 -1.13
C SER A 162 15.21 0.22 -1.69
N GLU A 163 16.13 -0.23 -0.82
CA GLU A 163 17.15 -1.21 -1.17
C GLU A 163 17.34 -2.22 -0.02
N LYS A 164 17.54 -3.49 -0.37
CA LYS A 164 17.92 -4.56 0.56
C LYS A 164 18.88 -5.52 -0.13
N GLY A 165 20.11 -5.62 0.38
CA GLY A 165 21.14 -6.45 -0.24
C GLY A 165 21.48 -5.96 -1.65
N ASN A 166 21.27 -6.80 -2.66
CA ASN A 166 21.45 -6.45 -4.08
C ASN A 166 20.14 -6.11 -4.81
N THR A 167 19.03 -5.99 -4.09
CA THR A 167 17.72 -5.68 -4.66
C THR A 167 17.35 -4.25 -4.35
N ARG A 168 17.10 -3.45 -5.40
CA ARG A 168 16.38 -2.18 -5.28
C ARG A 168 14.90 -2.40 -5.55
N ALA A 169 14.03 -1.69 -4.86
CA ALA A 169 12.59 -1.83 -5.02
C ALA A 169 11.91 -0.48 -5.29
N ILE A 170 10.84 -0.55 -6.06
CA ILE A 170 9.90 0.55 -6.32
C ILE A 170 8.52 0.02 -5.94
N ASP A 171 7.94 0.53 -4.87
CA ASP A 171 6.54 0.32 -4.57
C ASP A 171 5.75 1.50 -5.13
N ARG A 172 4.82 1.23 -6.04
CA ARG A 172 3.93 2.23 -6.64
C ARG A 172 2.51 2.01 -6.13
N THR A 173 1.95 3.01 -5.46
CA THR A 173 0.51 3.08 -5.13
C THR A 173 -0.11 4.22 -5.89
N THR A 174 -1.07 3.92 -6.77
CA THR A 174 -1.74 4.91 -7.63
C THR A 174 -3.23 4.87 -7.40
N THR A 175 -3.80 5.99 -6.93
CA THR A 175 -5.24 6.17 -6.80
C THR A 175 -5.75 6.97 -7.99
N LEU A 176 -6.73 6.42 -8.70
CA LEU A 176 -7.43 7.08 -9.78
C LEU A 176 -8.83 7.46 -9.32
N LYS A 177 -9.14 8.76 -9.33
CA LYS A 177 -10.47 9.30 -8.99
C LYS A 177 -11.17 9.77 -10.26
N ALA A 178 -12.38 9.28 -10.48
CA ALA A 178 -13.17 9.63 -11.64
C ALA A 178 -13.78 11.03 -11.51
N LEU A 179 -13.50 11.91 -12.47
CA LEU A 179 -14.04 13.27 -12.53
C LEU A 179 -15.40 13.33 -13.23
N GLN A 180 -15.76 12.23 -13.89
CA GLN A 180 -17.05 11.95 -14.53
C GLN A 180 -17.27 10.42 -14.53
N GLY A 181 -18.33 9.92 -15.17
CA GLY A 181 -18.44 8.47 -15.39
C GLY A 181 -17.29 7.96 -16.28
N VAL A 182 -16.53 6.98 -15.79
CA VAL A 182 -15.39 6.39 -16.50
C VAL A 182 -15.60 4.89 -16.69
N SER A 183 -15.42 4.43 -17.92
CA SER A 183 -15.39 3.02 -18.32
C SER A 183 -13.98 2.63 -18.70
N LEU A 184 -13.49 1.56 -18.08
CA LEU A 184 -12.22 0.88 -18.35
C LEU A 184 -12.57 -0.53 -18.86
N LYS A 185 -12.96 -0.61 -20.13
CA LYS A 185 -13.40 -1.88 -20.75
C LYS A 185 -12.26 -2.85 -20.89
N ASP A 186 -12.55 -4.14 -20.80
CA ASP A 186 -11.53 -5.17 -20.88
C ASP A 186 -10.63 -5.01 -22.11
N ASN A 187 -9.36 -4.71 -21.87
CA ASN A 187 -8.36 -4.45 -22.90
C ASN A 187 -7.06 -5.20 -22.58
N LYS A 188 -6.32 -5.64 -23.62
CA LYS A 188 -4.99 -6.26 -23.47
C LYS A 188 -3.91 -5.27 -22.98
N GLU A 189 -4.15 -3.97 -23.16
CA GLU A 189 -3.21 -2.88 -22.91
C GLU A 189 -3.49 -2.20 -21.58
N GLY A 190 -2.60 -2.43 -20.61
CA GLY A 190 -2.71 -1.93 -19.26
C GLY A 190 -1.95 -2.81 -18.28
N MET A 191 -1.95 -2.51 -16.99
CA MET A 191 -2.06 -1.15 -16.44
C MET A 191 -0.66 -0.62 -16.14
N LEU A 192 0.14 -1.37 -15.38
CA LEU A 192 1.56 -1.07 -15.17
C LEU A 192 2.39 -1.72 -16.29
N GLY A 193 3.17 -0.94 -17.03
CA GLY A 193 4.03 -1.44 -18.10
C GLY A 193 5.47 -1.00 -17.96
N MET A 194 6.39 -1.86 -18.38
CA MET A 194 7.82 -1.59 -18.44
C MET A 194 8.40 -2.07 -19.77
N ARG A 195 9.33 -1.31 -20.34
CA ARG A 195 10.08 -1.73 -21.53
C ARG A 195 11.51 -2.07 -21.18
N MET A 196 11.88 -3.32 -21.41
CA MET A 196 13.14 -3.91 -21.00
C MET A 196 14.24 -3.73 -22.04
N THR A 197 15.50 -3.64 -21.58
CA THR A 197 16.69 -3.64 -22.44
C THR A 197 16.81 -4.94 -23.24
N ARG A 198 17.56 -4.89 -24.35
CA ARG A 198 17.64 -5.98 -25.33
C ARG A 198 18.16 -7.29 -24.72
N GLU A 199 19.08 -7.24 -23.77
CA GLU A 199 19.66 -8.40 -23.08
C GLU A 199 18.61 -9.23 -22.33
N LEU A 200 17.56 -8.57 -21.84
CA LEU A 200 16.45 -9.17 -21.09
C LEU A 200 15.26 -9.54 -22.00
N GLU A 201 15.36 -9.40 -23.32
CA GLU A 201 14.35 -9.95 -24.23
C GLU A 201 14.46 -11.47 -24.33
N LEU A 202 13.36 -12.14 -24.70
CA LEU A 202 13.43 -13.54 -25.12
C LEU A 202 14.20 -13.63 -26.45
N PRO A 203 15.06 -14.64 -26.64
CA PRO A 203 15.63 -14.94 -27.96
C PRO A 203 14.51 -15.11 -29.01
N SER A 204 14.69 -14.54 -30.19
CA SER A 204 13.68 -14.62 -31.26
C SER A 204 14.29 -14.61 -32.65
N ASP A 205 13.68 -15.32 -33.59
CA ASP A 205 14.06 -15.33 -35.01
C ASP A 205 13.10 -14.49 -35.89
N LYS A 206 12.13 -13.78 -35.29
CA LYS A 206 11.10 -13.00 -36.01
C LYS A 206 11.64 -11.62 -36.44
N PRO A 207 11.54 -11.20 -37.72
CA PRO A 207 12.07 -9.91 -38.19
C PRO A 207 11.65 -8.69 -37.35
N ALA A 208 12.52 -7.68 -37.24
CA ALA A 208 12.25 -6.44 -36.53
C ALA A 208 13.20 -5.29 -36.92
N GLU A 209 12.85 -4.07 -36.51
CA GLU A 209 13.62 -2.83 -36.75
C GLU A 209 14.54 -2.50 -35.56
N TYR A 210 15.77 -2.07 -35.85
CA TYR A 210 16.84 -1.85 -34.87
C TYR A 210 17.67 -0.59 -35.12
N THR A 211 18.30 -0.10 -34.07
CA THR A 211 19.38 0.90 -34.14
C THR A 211 20.71 0.25 -34.52
N ASP A 212 21.42 0.78 -35.53
CA ASP A 212 22.80 0.39 -35.86
C ASP A 212 23.83 0.94 -34.83
N ALA A 213 25.12 0.73 -35.08
CA ALA A 213 26.19 1.18 -34.17
C ALA A 213 26.29 2.71 -34.10
N GLU A 214 25.72 3.41 -35.08
CA GLU A 214 25.75 4.86 -35.24
C GLU A 214 24.44 5.54 -34.83
N GLY A 215 23.41 4.79 -34.41
CA GLY A 215 22.14 5.36 -33.97
C GLY A 215 21.01 5.37 -35.02
N ASN A 216 21.23 4.83 -36.23
CA ASN A 216 20.26 4.87 -37.32
C ASN A 216 19.33 3.65 -37.33
N VAL A 217 18.07 3.85 -37.73
CA VAL A 217 17.07 2.78 -37.84
C VAL A 217 17.30 1.94 -39.09
N THR A 218 17.37 0.61 -38.94
CA THR A 218 17.52 -0.36 -40.03
C THR A 218 16.58 -1.56 -39.85
N GLU A 219 16.01 -2.07 -40.94
CA GLU A 219 15.19 -3.29 -40.94
C GLU A 219 16.11 -4.52 -41.03
N VAL A 220 16.01 -5.43 -40.06
CA VAL A 220 16.85 -6.64 -40.01
C VAL A 220 15.99 -7.90 -40.10
N LYS A 221 16.21 -8.69 -41.17
CA LYS A 221 15.44 -9.94 -41.44
C LYS A 221 15.75 -11.09 -40.48
N VAL A 222 16.90 -11.09 -39.82
CA VAL A 222 17.31 -12.11 -38.84
C VAL A 222 17.92 -11.40 -37.64
N LEU A 223 17.34 -11.59 -36.45
CA LEU A 223 17.86 -10.97 -35.23
C LEU A 223 19.25 -11.49 -34.87
N ASN A 224 20.12 -10.56 -34.49
CA ASN A 224 21.26 -10.91 -33.67
C ASN A 224 20.79 -11.16 -32.22
N ASN A 225 20.81 -12.43 -31.80
CA ASN A 225 20.49 -12.83 -30.42
C ASN A 225 21.74 -12.91 -29.53
N LYS A 226 22.91 -12.47 -30.00
CA LYS A 226 24.12 -12.42 -29.16
C LYS A 226 23.86 -11.52 -27.94
N GLY A 227 23.97 -12.09 -26.75
CA GLY A 227 23.73 -11.38 -25.47
C GLY A 227 22.26 -11.33 -25.04
N VAL A 228 21.33 -11.81 -25.87
CA VAL A 228 19.88 -11.83 -25.56
C VAL A 228 19.55 -13.18 -24.95
N ASN A 229 19.13 -13.17 -23.68
CA ASN A 229 18.97 -14.39 -22.91
C ASN A 229 17.94 -14.24 -21.77
N GLY A 230 17.02 -13.28 -21.90
CA GLY A 230 15.92 -13.14 -20.95
C GLY A 230 15.03 -14.39 -20.95
N ASP A 231 14.48 -14.71 -19.78
CA ASP A 231 13.41 -15.69 -19.63
C ASP A 231 12.44 -15.27 -18.53
N TYR A 232 11.14 -15.46 -18.79
CA TYR A 232 10.11 -15.18 -17.79
C TYR A 232 9.91 -16.38 -16.87
N LEU A 233 9.50 -16.12 -15.62
CA LEU A 233 9.01 -17.10 -14.67
C LEU A 233 7.81 -16.52 -13.93
N GLY A 234 6.65 -17.17 -14.03
CA GLY A 234 5.46 -16.83 -13.24
C GLY A 234 5.40 -17.57 -11.90
N SER A 235 4.62 -17.03 -10.95
CA SER A 235 4.39 -17.65 -9.64
C SER A 235 3.86 -19.08 -9.71
N GLU A 236 3.12 -19.42 -10.78
CA GLU A 236 2.57 -20.75 -11.05
C GLU A 236 3.55 -21.70 -11.77
N GLY A 237 4.79 -21.25 -12.01
CA GLY A 237 5.87 -22.07 -12.56
C GLY A 237 5.98 -22.10 -14.09
N LEU A 238 5.11 -21.39 -14.82
CA LEU A 238 5.24 -21.22 -16.27
C LEU A 238 6.42 -20.31 -16.61
N THR A 239 7.08 -20.57 -17.74
CA THR A 239 8.26 -19.82 -18.19
C THR A 239 8.14 -19.28 -19.62
N GLY A 240 9.05 -18.39 -20.01
CA GLY A 240 9.16 -17.88 -21.36
C GLY A 240 7.89 -17.26 -21.91
N GLY A 241 7.58 -17.57 -23.17
CA GLY A 241 6.39 -17.05 -23.86
C GLY A 241 5.07 -17.56 -23.28
N ASP A 242 5.09 -18.66 -22.52
CA ASP A 242 3.88 -19.29 -21.97
C ASP A 242 3.31 -18.52 -20.77
N VAL A 243 4.04 -17.54 -20.24
CA VAL A 243 3.55 -16.63 -19.19
C VAL A 243 2.51 -15.64 -19.74
N TRP A 244 2.53 -15.35 -21.04
CA TRP A 244 1.58 -14.41 -21.66
C TRP A 244 0.12 -14.83 -21.42
N GLY A 245 -0.65 -13.91 -20.85
CA GLY A 245 -2.09 -14.08 -20.61
C GLY A 245 -2.45 -15.07 -19.50
N THR A 246 -1.49 -15.43 -18.66
CA THR A 246 -1.73 -16.23 -17.47
C THR A 246 -1.97 -15.33 -16.26
N ARG A 247 -2.57 -15.88 -15.20
CA ARG A 247 -2.75 -15.22 -13.90
C ARG A 247 -1.65 -15.69 -12.96
N ASN A 248 -0.85 -14.77 -12.44
CA ASN A 248 0.21 -15.04 -11.46
C ASN A 248 0.23 -13.92 -10.41
N LYS A 249 0.66 -14.23 -9.19
CA LYS A 249 0.85 -13.24 -8.10
C LYS A 249 2.01 -12.29 -8.36
N TRP A 250 3.01 -12.81 -9.06
CA TRP A 250 4.18 -12.09 -9.51
C TRP A 250 4.73 -12.78 -10.76
N VAL A 251 5.46 -12.02 -11.57
CA VAL A 251 6.28 -12.55 -12.66
C VAL A 251 7.68 -11.98 -12.53
N LYS A 252 8.68 -12.82 -12.75
CA LYS A 252 10.10 -12.44 -12.86
C LYS A 252 10.53 -12.53 -14.32
N LEU A 253 11.33 -11.57 -14.77
CA LEU A 253 12.13 -11.64 -15.98
C LEU A 253 13.60 -11.64 -15.57
N GLU A 254 14.34 -12.68 -15.95
CA GLU A 254 15.75 -12.85 -15.59
C GLU A 254 16.61 -13.06 -16.83
N GLY A 255 17.83 -12.53 -16.81
CA GLY A 255 18.84 -12.77 -17.83
C GLY A 255 20.24 -12.39 -17.33
N ASN A 256 21.23 -12.51 -18.20
CA ASN A 256 22.62 -12.16 -17.90
C ASN A 256 23.05 -10.94 -18.72
N MET A 257 23.65 -9.96 -18.04
CA MET A 257 24.24 -8.75 -18.62
C MET A 257 25.72 -8.70 -18.26
N ASP A 258 26.62 -8.82 -19.25
CA ASP A 258 28.08 -8.91 -19.03
C ASP A 258 28.50 -9.96 -17.99
N SER A 259 27.91 -11.16 -18.07
CA SER A 259 28.12 -12.27 -17.13
C SER A 259 27.57 -12.05 -15.70
N GLU A 260 26.84 -10.96 -15.46
CA GLU A 260 26.10 -10.74 -14.22
C GLU A 260 24.63 -11.15 -14.39
N THR A 261 24.10 -11.95 -13.47
CA THR A 261 22.67 -12.26 -13.43
C THR A 261 21.89 -11.03 -12.95
N VAL A 262 20.89 -10.63 -13.73
CA VAL A 262 20.01 -9.49 -13.46
C VAL A 262 18.57 -9.97 -13.60
N SER A 263 17.70 -9.52 -12.70
CA SER A 263 16.27 -9.78 -12.83
C SER A 263 15.42 -8.56 -12.47
N VAL A 264 14.27 -8.49 -13.12
CA VAL A 264 13.17 -7.58 -12.76
C VAL A 264 11.95 -8.42 -12.43
N THR A 265 11.38 -8.22 -11.26
CA THR A 265 10.14 -8.87 -10.83
C THR A 265 9.08 -7.83 -10.59
N ILE A 266 7.89 -8.04 -11.15
CA ILE A 266 6.70 -7.25 -10.80
C ILE A 266 5.81 -8.13 -9.93
N ILE A 267 5.35 -7.57 -8.82
CA ILE A 267 4.50 -8.21 -7.82
C ILE A 267 3.17 -7.46 -7.78
N ASP A 268 2.08 -8.21 -7.92
CA ASP A 268 0.71 -7.71 -7.83
C ASP A 268 0.25 -7.62 -6.37
N ASN A 269 -0.79 -6.81 -6.13
CA ASN A 269 -1.38 -6.66 -4.80
C ASN A 269 -2.78 -7.27 -4.72
N GLU A 270 -3.11 -7.94 -3.61
CA GLU A 270 -4.40 -8.59 -3.37
C GLU A 270 -5.58 -7.61 -3.35
N GLU A 271 -5.33 -6.33 -3.06
CA GLU A 271 -6.34 -5.28 -3.08
C GLU A 271 -6.59 -4.70 -4.48
N ASN A 272 -5.77 -5.04 -5.49
CA ASN A 272 -6.02 -4.57 -6.84
C ASN A 272 -7.29 -5.21 -7.39
N VAL A 273 -8.14 -4.37 -8.00
CA VAL A 273 -9.28 -4.87 -8.79
C VAL A 273 -8.76 -5.89 -9.80
N GLY A 274 -9.44 -7.02 -9.94
CA GLY A 274 -9.05 -8.06 -10.90
C GLY A 274 -7.89 -8.95 -10.47
N TYR A 275 -7.34 -8.79 -9.26
CA TYR A 275 -6.32 -9.67 -8.71
C TYR A 275 -6.73 -11.16 -8.75
N PRO A 276 -5.78 -12.09 -8.99
CA PRO A 276 -4.44 -11.82 -9.52
C PRO A 276 -4.53 -11.36 -10.98
N THR A 277 -3.73 -10.35 -11.32
CA THR A 277 -3.65 -9.74 -12.64
C THR A 277 -3.36 -10.74 -13.75
N TYR A 278 -3.80 -10.41 -14.97
CA TYR A 278 -3.27 -11.05 -16.17
C TYR A 278 -1.92 -10.43 -16.55
N TRP A 279 -1.02 -11.24 -17.12
CA TRP A 279 0.33 -10.81 -17.44
C TRP A 279 0.52 -10.56 -18.94
N HIS A 280 0.92 -9.33 -19.28
CA HIS A 280 1.35 -8.92 -20.61
C HIS A 280 2.87 -9.00 -20.77
N ALA A 281 3.39 -10.23 -20.66
CA ALA A 281 4.78 -10.58 -20.85
C ALA A 281 5.07 -10.95 -22.32
N ARG A 282 5.69 -10.05 -23.08
CA ARG A 282 6.01 -10.26 -24.50
C ARG A 282 7.49 -10.52 -24.70
N GLY A 283 7.82 -11.43 -25.60
CA GLY A 283 9.21 -11.80 -25.87
C GLY A 283 10.11 -10.67 -26.38
N TYR A 284 9.56 -9.56 -26.87
CA TYR A 284 10.32 -8.37 -27.28
C TYR A 284 10.62 -7.39 -26.12
N GLY A 285 10.35 -7.78 -24.87
CA GLY A 285 10.69 -7.00 -23.69
C GLY A 285 9.61 -6.01 -23.23
N LEU A 286 8.38 -6.09 -23.73
CA LEU A 286 7.24 -5.47 -23.03
C LEU A 286 6.87 -6.37 -21.85
N PHE A 287 6.93 -5.81 -20.65
CA PHE A 287 6.60 -6.50 -19.42
C PHE A 287 5.56 -5.70 -18.64
N ALA A 288 4.32 -6.20 -18.61
CA ALA A 288 3.21 -5.47 -18.00
C ALA A 288 2.26 -6.36 -17.17
N ALA A 289 1.67 -5.76 -16.15
CA ALA A 289 0.65 -6.33 -15.28
C ALA A 289 -0.69 -5.66 -15.59
N ASN A 290 -1.65 -6.43 -16.13
CA ASN A 290 -2.96 -5.95 -16.55
C ASN A 290 -4.13 -6.53 -15.71
N PRO A 291 -4.61 -5.79 -14.69
CA PRO A 291 -5.72 -6.24 -13.87
C PRO A 291 -7.09 -6.16 -14.56
N LEU A 292 -7.19 -5.50 -15.72
CA LEU A 292 -8.47 -5.12 -16.32
C LEU A 292 -8.61 -5.69 -17.74
N GLY A 293 -8.08 -6.87 -18.04
CA GLY A 293 -8.12 -7.43 -19.40
C GLY A 293 -8.89 -8.75 -19.53
N GLN A 294 -9.74 -9.09 -18.56
CA GLN A 294 -10.31 -10.42 -18.35
C GLN A 294 -10.84 -11.04 -19.63
N SER A 295 -11.68 -10.33 -20.38
CA SER A 295 -12.25 -10.82 -21.63
C SER A 295 -11.20 -11.07 -22.71
N VAL A 296 -10.14 -10.27 -22.80
CA VAL A 296 -9.13 -10.44 -23.85
C VAL A 296 -8.19 -11.59 -23.52
N PHE A 297 -7.83 -11.75 -22.25
CA PHE A 297 -6.89 -12.77 -21.81
C PHE A 297 -7.52 -14.15 -21.60
N SER A 298 -8.82 -14.19 -21.33
CA SER A 298 -9.56 -15.44 -21.12
C SER A 298 -10.27 -15.95 -22.38
N ASP A 299 -10.06 -15.28 -23.53
CA ASP A 299 -10.84 -15.50 -24.76
C ASP A 299 -12.36 -15.39 -24.53
N GLY A 300 -12.77 -14.39 -23.75
CA GLY A 300 -14.18 -14.07 -23.46
C GLY A 300 -14.85 -14.94 -22.40
N LYS A 301 -14.10 -15.78 -21.67
CA LYS A 301 -14.65 -16.62 -20.59
C LYS A 301 -14.94 -15.83 -19.32
N GLU A 302 -14.17 -14.79 -19.07
CA GLU A 302 -14.30 -13.85 -17.98
C GLU A 302 -14.56 -12.46 -18.56
N THR A 303 -15.26 -11.59 -17.84
CA THR A 303 -15.42 -10.18 -18.20
C THR A 303 -15.46 -9.36 -16.92
N LEU A 304 -14.70 -8.28 -16.88
CA LEU A 304 -14.74 -7.34 -15.77
C LEU A 304 -15.46 -6.04 -16.18
N ASP A 305 -15.06 -5.43 -17.31
CA ASP A 305 -15.58 -4.16 -17.82
C ASP A 305 -15.71 -3.11 -16.71
N PHE A 306 -14.57 -2.84 -16.07
CA PHE A 306 -14.50 -2.04 -14.87
C PHE A 306 -14.99 -0.61 -15.11
N LYS A 307 -15.71 -0.05 -14.14
CA LYS A 307 -16.31 1.29 -14.23
C LYS A 307 -16.20 2.02 -12.91
N LEU A 308 -16.12 3.33 -13.01
CA LEU A 308 -16.18 4.27 -11.90
C LEU A 308 -17.27 5.30 -12.19
N ASN A 309 -18.18 5.51 -11.25
CA ASN A 309 -19.06 6.66 -11.26
C ASN A 309 -18.27 7.93 -10.91
N GLN A 310 -18.80 9.09 -11.27
CA GLN A 310 -18.20 10.37 -10.90
C GLN A 310 -17.98 10.46 -9.39
N GLY A 311 -16.77 10.81 -8.98
CA GLY A 311 -16.35 10.93 -7.59
C GLY A 311 -15.84 9.63 -6.95
N GLU A 312 -16.07 8.48 -7.57
CA GLU A 312 -15.50 7.20 -7.11
C GLU A 312 -14.00 7.12 -7.41
N SER A 313 -13.30 6.31 -6.63
CA SER A 313 -11.87 6.07 -6.78
C SER A 313 -11.56 4.59 -6.75
N THR A 314 -10.47 4.22 -7.42
CA THR A 314 -9.83 2.91 -7.31
C THR A 314 -8.35 3.09 -7.04
N THR A 315 -7.70 2.11 -6.42
CA THR A 315 -6.26 2.14 -6.14
C THR A 315 -5.59 0.92 -6.73
N PHE A 316 -4.44 1.12 -7.38
CA PHE A 316 -3.57 0.07 -7.90
C PHE A 316 -2.21 0.13 -7.21
N LYS A 317 -1.77 -1.01 -6.69
CA LYS A 317 -0.55 -1.19 -5.93
C LYS A 317 0.34 -2.22 -6.63
N TYR A 318 1.59 -1.86 -6.88
CA TYR A 318 2.58 -2.77 -7.44
C TYR A 318 3.92 -2.63 -6.74
N ARG A 319 4.64 -3.74 -6.57
CA ARG A 319 6.04 -3.75 -6.16
C ARG A 319 6.90 -4.22 -7.32
N ILE A 320 7.94 -3.46 -7.64
CA ILE A 320 8.90 -3.78 -8.69
C ILE A 320 10.26 -4.00 -8.03
N LEU A 321 10.81 -5.20 -8.17
CA LEU A 321 12.13 -5.57 -7.66
C LEU A 321 13.14 -5.55 -8.81
N ILE A 322 14.28 -4.89 -8.59
CA ILE A 322 15.40 -4.78 -9.53
C ILE A 322 16.61 -5.40 -8.83
N HIS A 323 16.95 -6.62 -9.21
CA HIS A 323 17.97 -7.42 -8.53
C HIS A 323 19.17 -7.68 -9.45
N SER A 324 20.37 -7.74 -8.88
CA SER A 324 21.59 -8.03 -9.62
C SER A 324 22.61 -8.87 -8.83
N GLY A 325 23.53 -9.51 -9.54
CA GLY A 325 24.64 -10.28 -8.99
C GLY A 325 24.30 -11.72 -8.57
N SER A 326 23.02 -12.10 -8.60
CA SER A 326 22.56 -13.46 -8.31
C SER A 326 21.17 -13.73 -8.90
N ASN A 327 20.74 -14.98 -8.85
CA ASN A 327 19.34 -15.34 -9.05
C ASN A 327 18.54 -14.94 -7.81
N LEU A 328 17.46 -14.19 -7.99
CA LEU A 328 16.49 -13.93 -6.93
C LEU A 328 15.54 -15.14 -6.86
N SER A 329 15.59 -15.89 -5.77
CA SER A 329 14.89 -17.18 -5.64
C SER A 329 13.36 -17.01 -5.57
N LYS A 330 12.63 -18.09 -5.85
CA LYS A 330 11.16 -18.09 -5.75
C LYS A 330 10.72 -17.77 -4.31
N GLU A 331 11.41 -18.34 -3.34
CA GLU A 331 11.13 -18.17 -1.91
C GLU A 331 11.30 -16.71 -1.46
N GLU A 332 12.35 -16.03 -1.93
CA GLU A 332 12.56 -14.61 -1.65
C GLU A 332 11.49 -13.72 -2.29
N ILE A 333 11.04 -14.06 -3.49
CA ILE A 333 9.96 -13.33 -4.17
C ILE A 333 8.61 -13.57 -3.48
N ASP A 334 8.31 -14.81 -3.10
CA ASP A 334 7.09 -15.16 -2.35
C ASP A 334 7.07 -14.45 -0.99
N GLN A 335 8.23 -14.34 -0.31
CA GLN A 335 8.33 -13.54 0.91
C GLN A 335 8.08 -12.05 0.63
N SER A 336 8.65 -11.49 -0.44
CA SER A 336 8.40 -10.10 -0.82
C SER A 336 6.94 -9.84 -1.18
N PHE A 337 6.27 -10.80 -1.83
CA PHE A 337 4.83 -10.79 -2.09
C PHE A 337 4.04 -10.80 -0.78
N ASN A 338 4.37 -11.68 0.16
CA ASN A 338 3.71 -11.74 1.46
C ASN A 338 3.91 -10.43 2.23
N ASP A 339 5.12 -9.86 2.24
CA ASP A 339 5.39 -8.59 2.93
C ASP A 339 4.66 -7.41 2.27
N PHE A 340 4.52 -7.44 0.94
CA PHE A 340 3.79 -6.40 0.19
C PHE A 340 2.27 -6.49 0.37
N ASN A 341 1.76 -7.70 0.59
CA ASN A 341 0.33 -8.00 0.73
C ASN A 341 -0.11 -8.22 2.17
N GLN A 342 0.82 -8.17 3.12
CA GLN A 342 0.48 -8.08 4.52
C GLN A 342 -0.25 -6.76 4.73
N VAL A 343 -1.55 -6.85 4.98
CA VAL A 343 -2.22 -5.86 5.84
C VAL A 343 -1.39 -5.88 7.12
N VAL A 344 -0.56 -4.85 7.32
CA VAL A 344 0.19 -4.72 8.56
C VAL A 344 -0.88 -4.62 9.64
N ALA A 345 -1.15 -5.74 10.32
CA ALA A 345 -2.03 -5.75 11.46
C ALA A 345 -1.45 -4.70 12.41
N PRO A 346 -2.24 -3.68 12.73
CA PRO A 346 -1.70 -2.49 13.37
C PRO A 346 -1.09 -2.94 14.70
N GLN A 347 0.14 -2.52 14.97
CA GLN A 347 0.90 -3.02 16.10
C GLN A 347 0.21 -2.57 17.39
N MET A 348 -0.49 -3.50 18.04
CA MET A 348 -1.22 -3.26 19.27
C MET A 348 -0.23 -2.89 20.38
N THR A 349 -0.37 -1.67 20.90
CA THR A 349 0.31 -1.20 22.10
C THR A 349 -0.61 -1.43 23.29
N THR A 350 -0.15 -2.19 24.28
CA THR A 350 -0.90 -2.38 25.53
C THR A 350 -0.95 -1.06 26.31
N ILE A 351 -2.16 -0.63 26.66
CA ILE A 351 -2.43 0.58 27.46
C ILE A 351 -3.02 0.26 28.84
N PHE A 352 -3.28 -1.02 29.11
CA PHE A 352 -3.52 -1.57 30.42
C PHE A 352 -3.20 -3.07 30.42
N ASP A 353 -2.16 -3.47 31.14
CA ASP A 353 -1.72 -4.86 31.32
C ASP A 353 -2.07 -5.44 32.70
N GLY A 354 -2.62 -4.61 33.59
CA GLY A 354 -2.99 -5.00 34.95
C GLY A 354 -2.19 -4.32 36.06
N ASP A 355 -1.10 -3.62 35.75
CA ASP A 355 -0.15 -3.13 36.74
C ASP A 355 -0.40 -1.66 37.14
N ASP A 356 -0.70 -0.79 36.19
CA ASP A 356 -0.92 0.64 36.43
C ASP A 356 -1.96 1.28 35.48
N LEU A 357 -2.20 2.58 35.68
CA LEU A 357 -3.10 3.40 34.85
C LEU A 357 -2.33 4.57 34.20
N ASP A 358 -1.06 4.38 33.85
CA ASP A 358 -0.18 5.46 33.36
C ASP A 358 -0.67 6.09 32.05
N TYR A 359 -1.43 5.35 31.25
CA TYR A 359 -2.03 5.83 30.00
C TYR A 359 -3.36 6.56 30.20
N TRP A 360 -3.88 6.62 31.43
CA TRP A 360 -5.24 7.08 31.72
C TRP A 360 -5.27 8.31 32.63
N GLU A 361 -6.23 9.19 32.38
CA GLU A 361 -6.57 10.31 33.25
C GLU A 361 -7.45 9.81 34.42
N VAL A 362 -6.82 9.47 35.54
CA VAL A 362 -7.51 8.97 36.73
C VAL A 362 -8.22 10.13 37.46
N PRO A 363 -9.53 10.03 37.76
CA PRO A 363 -10.25 11.08 38.48
C PRO A 363 -9.64 11.38 39.86
N GLU A 364 -9.57 12.66 40.26
CA GLU A 364 -8.95 13.06 41.55
C GLU A 364 -9.56 12.36 42.78
N ASN A 365 -10.88 12.11 42.77
CA ASN A 365 -11.59 11.40 43.83
C ASN A 365 -12.05 10.02 43.34
N ASN A 366 -11.13 9.24 42.77
CA ASN A 366 -11.44 7.94 42.20
C ASN A 366 -11.92 6.93 43.25
N VAL A 367 -13.23 6.65 43.23
CA VAL A 367 -13.88 5.58 44.01
C VAL A 367 -14.48 4.49 43.11
N TRP A 368 -14.37 4.66 41.79
CA TRP A 368 -15.07 3.84 40.78
C TRP A 368 -14.16 2.81 40.13
N TRP A 369 -12.89 3.16 39.92
CA TRP A 369 -11.90 2.37 39.19
C TRP A 369 -10.91 1.74 40.16
N ALA A 370 -10.84 0.41 40.18
CA ALA A 370 -9.92 -0.34 41.05
C ALA A 370 -9.18 -1.42 40.26
N MET A 371 -7.89 -1.57 40.50
CA MET A 371 -7.10 -2.67 39.92
C MET A 371 -7.08 -3.85 40.89
N ASN A 372 -7.36 -5.05 40.41
CA ASN A 372 -7.27 -6.28 41.20
C ASN A 372 -6.90 -7.46 40.30
N GLU A 373 -5.85 -8.21 40.66
CA GLU A 373 -5.41 -9.43 39.96
C GLU A 373 -5.28 -9.26 38.44
N GLY A 374 -4.68 -8.14 38.00
CA GLY A 374 -4.49 -7.84 36.56
C GLY A 374 -5.76 -7.39 35.83
N THR A 375 -6.84 -7.09 36.56
CA THR A 375 -8.11 -6.62 36.00
C THR A 375 -8.45 -5.22 36.51
N LEU A 376 -9.02 -4.40 35.63
CA LEU A 376 -9.60 -3.11 35.97
C LEU A 376 -11.09 -3.28 36.25
N TRP A 377 -11.49 -3.03 37.48
CA TRP A 377 -12.87 -3.00 37.92
C TRP A 377 -13.45 -1.59 37.81
N ALA A 378 -14.65 -1.49 37.24
CA ALA A 378 -15.52 -0.34 37.34
C ALA A 378 -16.75 -0.71 38.17
N LYS A 379 -17.03 0.00 39.26
CA LYS A 379 -18.18 -0.27 40.14
C LYS A 379 -18.88 1.00 40.59
N SER A 380 -20.22 0.97 40.59
CA SER A 380 -21.05 2.08 41.09
C SER A 380 -20.77 2.38 42.56
N ASP A 381 -20.66 3.67 42.89
CA ASP A 381 -20.63 4.14 44.27
C ASP A 381 -22.07 4.23 44.85
N PRO A 382 -22.23 4.41 46.17
CA PRO A 382 -23.56 4.52 46.80
C PRO A 382 -24.44 5.65 46.24
N ASP A 383 -23.83 6.73 45.73
CA ASP A 383 -24.56 7.85 45.09
C ASP A 383 -24.90 7.54 43.62
N LYS A 384 -24.42 6.42 43.06
CA LYS A 384 -24.60 6.00 41.66
C LYS A 384 -24.14 7.05 40.67
N LYS A 385 -23.04 7.74 41.00
CA LYS A 385 -22.36 8.65 40.08
C LYS A 385 -21.63 7.85 39.01
N GLY A 386 -21.70 8.34 37.79
CA GLY A 386 -20.97 7.78 36.66
C GLY A 386 -19.54 8.31 36.61
N SER A 387 -18.69 7.61 35.87
CA SER A 387 -17.31 8.01 35.61
C SER A 387 -16.90 7.55 34.22
N ILE A 388 -16.00 8.30 33.57
CA ILE A 388 -15.37 7.88 32.33
C ILE A 388 -13.86 7.93 32.57
N LEU A 389 -13.18 6.83 32.28
CA LEU A 389 -11.74 6.77 32.31
C LEU A 389 -11.22 7.06 30.90
N TRP A 390 -10.57 8.20 30.72
CA TRP A 390 -10.07 8.68 29.44
C TRP A 390 -8.59 8.38 29.26
N THR A 391 -8.16 8.08 28.03
CA THR A 391 -6.73 8.08 27.70
C THR A 391 -6.15 9.48 27.76
N LYS A 392 -4.90 9.63 28.22
CA LYS A 392 -4.16 10.90 28.14
C LYS A 392 -3.88 11.33 26.69
N LYS A 393 -3.70 10.34 25.82
CA LYS A 393 -3.41 10.51 24.38
C LYS A 393 -4.70 10.63 23.57
N ASN A 394 -4.67 11.49 22.56
CA ASN A 394 -5.66 11.55 21.49
C ASN A 394 -5.24 10.66 20.31
N TYR A 395 -6.22 10.10 19.62
CA TYR A 395 -6.05 9.22 18.48
C TYR A 395 -6.88 9.70 17.30
N ARG A 396 -6.30 9.62 16.10
CA ARG A 396 -7.03 9.83 14.83
C ARG A 396 -7.66 8.53 14.40
N ASP A 397 -7.08 7.82 13.43
CA ASP A 397 -7.54 6.50 13.03
C ASP A 397 -6.89 5.45 13.94
N PHE A 398 -7.70 4.56 14.50
CA PHE A 398 -7.22 3.57 15.46
C PHE A 398 -8.12 2.35 15.54
N VAL A 399 -7.54 1.27 16.07
CA VAL A 399 -8.27 0.12 16.60
C VAL A 399 -7.94 -0.04 18.08
N VAL A 400 -8.96 -0.23 18.90
CA VAL A 400 -8.84 -0.58 20.32
C VAL A 400 -9.45 -1.95 20.54
N GLN A 401 -8.79 -2.76 21.36
CA GLN A 401 -9.26 -4.07 21.78
C GLN A 401 -9.18 -4.17 23.30
N MET A 402 -10.19 -4.78 23.90
CA MET A 402 -10.18 -5.11 25.31
C MET A 402 -11.00 -6.37 25.58
N ASP A 403 -10.61 -7.09 26.62
CA ASP A 403 -11.44 -8.11 27.21
C ASP A 403 -12.32 -7.48 28.28
N PHE A 404 -13.61 -7.83 28.31
CA PHE A 404 -14.55 -7.40 29.33
C PHE A 404 -15.34 -8.56 29.92
N LYS A 405 -15.77 -8.42 31.18
CA LYS A 405 -16.65 -9.38 31.85
C LYS A 405 -17.68 -8.66 32.71
N PHE A 406 -18.94 -9.03 32.53
CA PHE A 406 -20.04 -8.49 33.33
C PHE A 406 -19.89 -8.86 34.81
N GLY A 407 -20.14 -7.89 35.68
CA GLY A 407 -20.18 -8.06 37.12
C GLY A 407 -21.61 -8.07 37.65
N GLU A 408 -21.80 -7.47 38.83
CA GLU A 408 -23.08 -7.41 39.52
C GLU A 408 -24.02 -6.38 38.87
N GLY A 409 -25.32 -6.53 39.08
CA GLY A 409 -26.33 -5.55 38.66
C GLY A 409 -26.62 -5.57 37.16
N THR A 410 -27.06 -4.43 36.63
CA THR A 410 -27.38 -4.29 35.21
C THR A 410 -26.35 -3.40 34.54
N VAL A 411 -25.43 -4.03 33.82
CA VAL A 411 -24.29 -3.35 33.20
C VAL A 411 -24.73 -2.49 32.02
N ASP A 412 -24.29 -1.24 32.05
CA ASP A 412 -24.41 -0.24 31.00
C ASP A 412 -23.06 0.47 30.92
N SER A 413 -22.28 0.14 29.91
CA SER A 413 -20.92 0.62 29.72
C SER A 413 -20.68 0.84 28.23
N GLY A 414 -19.46 1.21 27.88
CA GLY A 414 -19.08 1.33 26.48
C GLY A 414 -17.73 1.99 26.30
N ILE A 415 -17.27 1.94 25.06
CA ILE A 415 -16.01 2.52 24.59
C ILE A 415 -16.34 3.80 23.84
N PHE A 416 -15.99 4.95 24.39
CA PHE A 416 -16.09 6.23 23.69
C PHE A 416 -14.98 6.34 22.64
N MET A 417 -15.37 6.62 21.41
CA MET A 417 -14.48 6.73 20.27
C MET A 417 -14.31 8.21 19.90
N ARG A 418 -13.27 8.85 20.47
CA ARG A 418 -12.87 10.27 20.26
C ARG A 418 -13.68 11.34 21.01
N GLY A 419 -14.39 10.95 22.08
CA GLY A 419 -15.12 11.87 22.96
C GLY A 419 -16.56 11.42 23.25
N ASP A 420 -17.31 12.23 23.99
CA ASP A 420 -18.67 11.95 24.48
C ASP A 420 -19.75 12.91 23.96
N ASP A 421 -19.42 13.74 22.97
CA ASP A 421 -20.35 14.68 22.33
C ASP A 421 -21.14 14.06 21.15
N GLU A 422 -22.05 14.85 20.56
CA GLU A 422 -22.91 14.44 19.43
C GLU A 422 -22.18 14.10 18.13
N LYS A 423 -20.86 14.30 18.06
CA LYS A 423 -20.01 14.01 16.92
C LYS A 423 -19.14 12.78 17.13
N ASN A 424 -19.36 12.06 18.23
CA ASN A 424 -18.59 10.88 18.59
C ASN A 424 -19.53 9.71 18.89
N ALA A 425 -19.10 8.51 18.50
CA ALA A 425 -19.81 7.28 18.81
C ALA A 425 -19.25 6.65 20.09
N GLN A 426 -20.13 6.06 20.89
CA GLN A 426 -19.79 5.13 21.95
C GLN A 426 -20.16 3.72 21.50
N ILE A 427 -19.22 2.77 21.49
CA ILE A 427 -19.54 1.36 21.26
C ILE A 427 -20.04 0.76 22.57
N GLN A 428 -21.33 0.45 22.62
CA GLN A 428 -22.02 0.01 23.83
C GLN A 428 -21.49 -1.35 24.34
N ILE A 429 -21.47 -1.52 25.66
CA ILE A 429 -21.28 -2.81 26.35
C ILE A 429 -22.43 -2.98 27.37
N GLY A 430 -23.26 -4.00 27.18
CA GLY A 430 -24.39 -4.32 28.06
C GLY A 430 -25.72 -3.65 27.67
N GLU A 431 -26.61 -3.51 28.65
CA GLU A 431 -27.97 -3.06 28.46
C GLU A 431 -28.10 -1.55 28.33
N SER A 432 -28.72 -1.10 27.24
CA SER A 432 -29.08 0.29 27.06
C SER A 432 -30.07 0.77 28.12
N GLY A 433 -29.74 1.84 28.83
CA GLY A 433 -30.65 2.50 29.76
C GLY A 433 -31.96 2.98 29.12
N SER A 434 -31.96 3.33 27.83
CA SER A 434 -33.15 3.83 27.12
C SER A 434 -34.00 2.71 26.54
N LEU A 435 -33.38 1.70 25.92
CA LEU A 435 -34.08 0.59 25.25
C LEU A 435 -34.39 -0.59 26.19
N LYS A 436 -33.79 -0.63 27.39
CA LYS A 436 -33.99 -1.68 28.40
C LYS A 436 -33.72 -3.10 27.86
N ARG A 437 -32.71 -3.23 27.00
CA ARG A 437 -32.21 -4.48 26.44
C ARG A 437 -30.73 -4.36 26.09
N ASP A 438 -30.06 -5.50 25.92
CA ASP A 438 -28.68 -5.54 25.47
C ASP A 438 -28.53 -4.89 24.10
N MET A 439 -27.52 -4.02 23.98
CA MET A 439 -27.14 -3.33 22.75
C MET A 439 -25.63 -3.45 22.54
N THR A 440 -24.99 -4.49 23.09
CA THR A 440 -23.53 -4.66 23.05
C THR A 440 -23.01 -4.57 21.61
N ALA A 441 -21.88 -3.89 21.42
CA ALA A 441 -21.23 -3.57 20.15
C ALA A 441 -22.00 -2.61 19.21
N SER A 442 -23.19 -2.13 19.57
CA SER A 442 -23.92 -1.13 18.79
C SER A 442 -23.40 0.29 19.09
N PRO A 443 -23.29 1.18 18.08
CA PRO A 443 -22.89 2.57 18.30
C PRO A 443 -24.05 3.35 18.92
N TYR A 444 -23.80 4.00 20.05
CA TYR A 444 -24.63 5.07 20.58
C TYR A 444 -24.01 6.42 20.22
N VAL A 445 -24.80 7.32 19.64
CA VAL A 445 -24.38 8.69 19.32
C VAL A 445 -25.31 9.66 20.06
N PRO A 446 -24.80 10.59 20.89
CA PRO A 446 -25.62 11.56 21.59
C PRO A 446 -26.56 12.30 20.64
N LYS A 447 -27.83 12.46 21.05
CA LYS A 447 -28.95 13.01 20.27
C LYS A 447 -29.44 12.16 19.10
N GLN A 448 -28.69 11.16 18.62
CA GLN A 448 -29.14 10.24 17.57
C GLN A 448 -29.61 8.88 18.12
N GLY A 449 -29.14 8.48 19.30
CA GLY A 449 -29.45 7.16 19.86
C GLY A 449 -28.59 6.08 19.21
N TYR A 450 -29.20 4.96 18.83
CA TYR A 450 -28.53 3.86 18.12
C TYR A 450 -28.89 3.90 16.62
N PRO A 451 -28.06 4.53 15.77
CA PRO A 451 -28.35 4.65 14.33
C PRO A 451 -28.31 3.30 13.61
N VAL A 452 -27.55 2.33 14.13
CA VAL A 452 -27.53 0.93 13.68
C VAL A 452 -27.35 0.02 14.89
N GLU A 453 -27.90 -1.18 14.82
CA GLU A 453 -27.74 -2.23 15.82
C GLU A 453 -26.77 -3.30 15.32
N ALA A 454 -25.92 -3.80 16.21
CA ALA A 454 -24.99 -4.87 15.89
C ALA A 454 -25.71 -6.21 15.68
N GLU A 455 -25.26 -6.99 14.70
CA GLU A 455 -25.88 -8.26 14.32
C GLU A 455 -25.19 -9.46 15.00
N GLY A 456 -25.94 -10.53 15.29
CA GLY A 456 -25.38 -11.79 15.83
C GLY A 456 -24.88 -11.73 17.28
N VAL A 457 -25.10 -10.62 17.99
CA VAL A 457 -24.59 -10.40 19.36
C VAL A 457 -25.09 -11.44 20.34
N LYS A 458 -26.36 -11.85 20.23
CA LYS A 458 -26.99 -12.80 21.17
C LYS A 458 -26.30 -14.17 21.14
N GLU A 459 -25.81 -14.59 19.98
CA GLU A 459 -25.13 -15.86 19.77
C GLU A 459 -23.66 -15.80 20.22
N LEU A 460 -23.05 -14.62 20.17
CA LEU A 460 -21.63 -14.40 20.47
C LEU A 460 -21.37 -14.03 21.93
N LEU A 461 -22.26 -13.28 22.57
CA LEU A 461 -22.05 -12.69 23.89
C LEU A 461 -22.11 -13.74 25.01
N LYS A 462 -21.01 -13.87 25.75
CA LYS A 462 -20.90 -14.76 26.91
C LYS A 462 -21.23 -13.99 28.20
N ILE A 463 -22.48 -14.05 28.64
CA ILE A 463 -22.97 -13.26 29.81
C ILE A 463 -22.18 -13.52 31.09
N ASN A 464 -21.76 -14.75 31.35
CA ASN A 464 -21.08 -15.13 32.60
C ASN A 464 -19.56 -15.29 32.46
N ASP A 465 -18.99 -14.90 31.32
CA ASP A 465 -17.58 -15.12 31.01
C ASP A 465 -16.93 -13.91 30.34
N TRP A 466 -15.61 -13.98 30.16
CA TRP A 466 -14.85 -12.98 29.43
C TRP A 466 -15.27 -12.92 27.97
N ASN A 467 -15.38 -11.71 27.43
CA ASN A 467 -15.64 -11.42 26.02
C ASN A 467 -14.55 -10.50 25.50
N THR A 468 -14.12 -10.69 24.26
CA THR A 468 -13.22 -9.75 23.59
C THR A 468 -14.05 -8.83 22.70
N ILE A 469 -13.94 -7.52 22.91
CA ILE A 469 -14.49 -6.51 22.01
C ILE A 469 -13.35 -5.77 21.31
N LYS A 470 -13.51 -5.55 20.02
CA LYS A 470 -12.63 -4.72 19.21
C LYS A 470 -13.48 -3.63 18.58
N ALA A 471 -13.04 -2.39 18.69
CA ALA A 471 -13.67 -1.24 18.05
C ALA A 471 -12.62 -0.51 17.21
N MET A 472 -12.98 -0.18 15.97
CA MET A 472 -12.08 0.47 15.03
C MET A 472 -12.75 1.71 14.46
N THR A 473 -11.96 2.75 14.21
CA THR A 473 -12.39 3.90 13.44
C THR A 473 -11.33 4.32 12.43
N ILE A 474 -11.77 4.53 11.18
CA ILE A 474 -10.97 5.08 10.07
C ILE A 474 -11.80 6.18 9.42
N GLY A 475 -11.28 7.41 9.42
CA GLY A 475 -12.05 8.60 9.05
C GLY A 475 -13.31 8.69 9.90
N ASN A 476 -14.47 8.66 9.25
CA ASN A 476 -15.79 8.72 9.89
C ASN A 476 -16.52 7.37 9.93
N THR A 477 -15.83 6.27 9.61
CA THR A 477 -16.38 4.92 9.67
C THR A 477 -15.96 4.25 10.97
N TYR A 478 -16.90 3.57 11.61
CA TYR A 478 -16.78 2.85 12.86
C TYR A 478 -17.13 1.39 12.62
N LYS A 479 -16.31 0.47 13.11
CA LYS A 479 -16.57 -0.97 13.07
C LYS A 479 -16.39 -1.58 14.44
N ALA A 480 -17.14 -2.64 14.73
CA ALA A 480 -16.95 -3.42 15.94
C ALA A 480 -16.98 -4.92 15.68
N TRP A 481 -16.16 -5.64 16.43
CA TRP A 481 -16.13 -7.09 16.49
C TRP A 481 -16.39 -7.55 17.92
N LEU A 482 -17.14 -8.62 18.06
CA LEU A 482 -17.38 -9.31 19.33
C LEU A 482 -16.92 -10.76 19.20
N ASN A 483 -16.03 -11.19 20.09
CA ASN A 483 -15.48 -12.55 20.13
C ASN A 483 -14.96 -13.05 18.76
N GLY A 484 -14.34 -12.14 18.00
CA GLY A 484 -13.70 -12.42 16.70
C GLY A 484 -14.58 -12.23 15.46
N SER A 485 -15.89 -12.03 15.62
CA SER A 485 -16.81 -11.79 14.48
C SER A 485 -17.11 -10.30 14.31
N GLU A 486 -17.06 -9.78 13.08
CA GLU A 486 -17.53 -8.41 12.78
C GLU A 486 -19.05 -8.39 12.96
N VAL A 487 -19.54 -7.47 13.78
CA VAL A 487 -20.97 -7.38 14.12
C VAL A 487 -21.57 -6.02 13.79
N MET A 488 -20.75 -5.01 13.49
CA MET A 488 -21.21 -3.65 13.25
C MET A 488 -20.29 -2.89 12.30
N ASN A 489 -20.89 -2.15 11.37
CA ASN A 489 -20.23 -1.20 10.48
C ASN A 489 -21.13 0.03 10.28
N TYR A 490 -20.66 1.22 10.65
CA TYR A 490 -21.44 2.45 10.69
C TYR A 490 -20.60 3.65 10.25
N THR A 491 -21.18 4.58 9.49
CA THR A 491 -20.54 5.85 9.12
C THR A 491 -21.30 7.01 9.75
N LEU A 492 -20.61 7.82 10.56
CA LEU A 492 -21.18 9.02 11.20
C LEU A 492 -20.80 10.28 10.40
N GLU A 493 -21.76 10.93 9.77
CA GLU A 493 -21.50 12.21 9.09
C GLU A 493 -21.09 13.31 10.09
N GLY A 494 -20.04 14.06 9.75
CA GLY A 494 -19.56 15.17 10.60
C GLY A 494 -18.87 14.74 11.90
N ALA A 495 -18.41 13.49 11.99
CA ALA A 495 -17.68 12.99 13.14
C ALA A 495 -16.41 13.79 13.45
N ASN A 496 -16.04 13.88 14.74
CA ASN A 496 -14.70 14.34 15.11
C ASN A 496 -13.67 13.29 14.65
N LEU A 497 -12.59 13.75 14.02
CA LEU A 497 -11.56 12.88 13.44
C LEU A 497 -10.36 12.65 14.37
N GLU A 498 -10.36 13.25 15.55
CA GLU A 498 -9.33 13.10 16.58
C GLU A 498 -9.95 13.26 17.97
N GLY A 499 -9.52 12.45 18.92
CA GLY A 499 -9.90 12.58 20.33
C GLY A 499 -9.45 11.39 21.18
N PRO A 500 -9.70 11.40 22.49
CA PRO A 500 -9.29 10.33 23.40
C PRO A 500 -10.22 9.11 23.29
N ILE A 501 -9.74 7.98 23.78
CA ILE A 501 -10.55 6.77 24.01
C ILE A 501 -11.05 6.81 25.45
N GLY A 502 -12.33 6.50 25.66
CA GLY A 502 -12.93 6.48 27.01
C GLY A 502 -13.60 5.15 27.33
N ILE A 503 -13.54 4.72 28.60
CA ILE A 503 -14.30 3.57 29.10
C ILE A 503 -15.29 4.05 30.15
N GLN A 504 -16.56 3.63 30.03
CA GLN A 504 -17.65 4.17 30.85
C GLN A 504 -18.04 3.28 32.04
N LEU A 505 -18.24 3.91 33.19
CA LEU A 505 -19.17 3.48 34.24
C LEU A 505 -20.41 4.37 34.18
N HIS A 506 -21.56 3.82 33.80
CA HIS A 506 -22.77 4.62 33.57
C HIS A 506 -23.42 5.07 34.90
N PRO A 507 -23.91 6.33 35.01
CA PRO A 507 -24.58 6.82 36.22
C PRO A 507 -25.96 6.19 36.44
N ASN A 508 -26.53 6.43 37.63
CA ASN A 508 -27.90 6.09 38.04
C ASN A 508 -28.25 4.59 38.00
N ARG A 509 -27.24 3.72 38.06
CA ARG A 509 -27.41 2.25 38.08
C ARG A 509 -26.50 1.64 39.14
N GLU A 510 -26.90 0.50 39.67
CA GLU A 510 -25.97 -0.40 40.36
C GLU A 510 -25.42 -1.38 39.34
N MET A 511 -24.12 -1.30 39.10
CA MET A 511 -23.42 -2.17 38.18
C MET A 511 -21.96 -2.36 38.60
N SER A 512 -21.38 -3.48 38.16
CA SER A 512 -19.95 -3.60 38.02
C SER A 512 -19.56 -4.30 36.73
N ILE A 513 -18.37 -3.99 36.22
CA ILE A 513 -17.78 -4.59 35.03
C ILE A 513 -16.27 -4.66 35.21
N GLN A 514 -15.65 -5.68 34.62
CA GLN A 514 -14.21 -5.88 34.61
C GLN A 514 -13.66 -5.71 33.20
N PHE A 515 -12.46 -5.17 33.10
CA PHE A 515 -11.68 -5.06 31.87
C PHE A 515 -10.26 -5.60 32.08
N LYS A 516 -9.64 -6.09 31.01
CA LYS A 516 -8.21 -6.44 30.97
C LYS A 516 -7.72 -6.47 29.53
N ASP A 517 -6.41 -6.66 29.35
CA ASP A 517 -5.78 -6.85 28.04
C ASP A 517 -6.13 -5.70 27.07
N ILE A 518 -6.13 -4.46 27.59
CA ILE A 518 -6.54 -3.29 26.81
C ILE A 518 -5.36 -2.84 25.96
N SER A 519 -5.56 -2.82 24.65
CA SER A 519 -4.53 -2.42 23.70
C SER A 519 -5.13 -1.56 22.58
N VAL A 520 -4.29 -0.70 22.03
CA VAL A 520 -4.65 0.20 20.94
C VAL A 520 -3.55 0.22 19.88
N ALA A 521 -3.93 0.33 18.62
CA ALA A 521 -3.00 0.61 17.54
C ALA A 521 -3.54 1.75 16.68
N GLU A 522 -2.66 2.69 16.33
CA GLU A 522 -2.94 3.73 15.33
C GLU A 522 -2.88 3.13 13.93
N LEU A 523 -3.71 3.64 13.02
CA LEU A 523 -3.91 3.15 11.65
C LEU A 523 -3.39 4.11 10.59
#